data_AF-A0A955AHV9-F1
#
_entry.id   AF-A0A955AHV9-F1
#
_cell.length_a   1.000
_cell.length_b   1.000
_cell.length_c   1.000
_cell.angle_alpha   90.00
_cell.angle_beta   90.00
_cell.angle_gamma   90.00
#
_symmetry.space_group_name_H-M   'P 1'
#
loop_
_entity.id
_entity.type
_entity.pdbx_description
1 polymer ?
#
loop_
_entity_poly.entity_id
_entity_poly.type
_entity_poly.pdbx_seq_one_letter_code
_entity_poly.pdbx_strand_id
1 'polypeptide(L)'
;MRDSDSKNVAVNNSLPLLGLDGSNPVGFLAALGVFQTLSSSCRIGQLRMSWEDETGRWIPALHGPLQSVAEVAAILAKQLKCPFSADPAAEKRREQLQKAFDAKKTELKRARDALKKKRLRGKEREQENARTVAPIEAELVDCRRQWLTTLRSCVPSTEMAIGKHLNAKLDEFRETLKDAIAESSKETRAVVDLLASFGSDVCGTRQGDQMEPTPFCFVTGSGHQYFLDTARQLTECVDVSRLETSLATLQEPADEKLSMRWDPTEDRRYALMWEDPTASGNKSLTNWATNLLAYHGLQMIPTVPARKGLETVGWSTADGLTWRWPIWRAPATVDVVRSLLSCVPTNNHRQELSDLSSLGVVAVYQTTRIQVGNPPLHKVNFAPAEQIA
;
A
#
# COMPACT_ATOMS: atom_id res chain seq x y z
N MET A 1 29.63 -44.59 -34.81
CA MET A 1 30.21 -43.53 -33.96
C MET A 1 29.13 -42.47 -33.85
N ARG A 2 28.38 -42.48 -32.73
CA ARG A 2 27.25 -41.59 -32.49
C ARG A 2 27.80 -40.36 -31.78
N ASP A 3 27.76 -39.20 -32.42
CA ASP A 3 27.92 -37.93 -31.72
C ASP A 3 26.54 -37.52 -31.17
N SER A 4 26.54 -37.29 -29.87
CA SER A 4 25.40 -36.94 -29.05
C SER A 4 25.14 -35.43 -29.15
N ASP A 5 24.00 -35.09 -29.76
CA ASP A 5 23.34 -33.79 -29.62
C ASP A 5 22.89 -33.59 -28.15
N SER A 6 23.74 -32.96 -27.36
CA SER A 6 23.36 -32.42 -26.05
C SER A 6 22.53 -31.15 -26.27
N LYS A 7 21.20 -31.33 -26.35
CA LYS A 7 20.22 -30.26 -26.26
C LYS A 7 20.48 -29.43 -25.00
N ASN A 8 20.86 -28.18 -25.19
CA ASN A 8 20.92 -27.16 -24.15
C ASN A 8 19.46 -26.79 -23.80
N VAL A 9 18.84 -27.55 -22.89
CA VAL A 9 17.53 -27.22 -22.34
C VAL A 9 17.75 -26.09 -21.35
N ALA A 10 17.41 -24.86 -21.74
CA ALA A 10 17.27 -23.77 -20.79
C ALA A 10 16.18 -24.16 -19.77
N VAL A 11 16.59 -24.47 -18.55
CA VAL A 11 15.68 -24.74 -17.44
C VAL A 11 14.93 -23.43 -17.16
N ASN A 12 13.64 -23.40 -17.52
CA ASN A 12 12.73 -22.34 -17.11
C ASN A 12 12.58 -22.38 -15.58
N ASN A 13 13.40 -21.61 -14.86
CA ASN A 13 13.29 -21.43 -13.41
C ASN A 13 12.15 -20.44 -13.11
N SER A 14 10.90 -20.91 -13.17
CA SER A 14 9.78 -20.21 -12.53
C SER A 14 9.61 -20.74 -11.09
N LEU A 15 9.36 -19.83 -10.15
CA LEU A 15 9.07 -20.14 -8.76
C LEU A 15 7.59 -19.81 -8.49
N PRO A 16 6.69 -20.81 -8.47
CA PRO A 16 5.29 -20.59 -8.17
C PRO A 16 5.08 -20.27 -6.68
N LEU A 17 4.20 -19.31 -6.40
CA LEU A 17 3.80 -18.93 -5.05
C LEU A 17 2.41 -19.51 -4.76
N LEU A 18 2.36 -20.82 -4.48
CA LEU A 18 1.13 -21.62 -4.34
C LEU A 18 0.18 -21.14 -3.23
N GLY A 19 0.67 -20.30 -2.31
CA GLY A 19 -0.14 -19.71 -1.25
C GLY A 19 -0.97 -18.49 -1.66
N LEU A 20 -0.80 -17.99 -2.88
CA LEU A 20 -1.52 -16.82 -3.39
C LEU A 20 -2.44 -17.21 -4.56
N ASP A 21 -3.63 -16.61 -4.59
CA ASP A 21 -4.61 -16.80 -5.66
C ASP A 21 -4.96 -15.46 -6.31
N GLY A 22 -4.60 -15.31 -7.60
CA GLY A 22 -4.85 -14.12 -8.40
C GLY A 22 -6.32 -13.87 -8.75
N SER A 23 -7.20 -14.86 -8.56
CA SER A 23 -8.64 -14.67 -8.69
C SER A 23 -9.25 -13.99 -7.44
N ASN A 24 -8.56 -14.03 -6.30
CA ASN A 24 -8.96 -13.35 -5.08
C ASN A 24 -8.29 -11.95 -5.01
N PRO A 25 -9.02 -10.85 -4.72
CA PRO A 25 -8.44 -9.51 -4.67
C PRO A 25 -7.28 -9.37 -3.66
N VAL A 26 -7.36 -10.00 -2.47
CA VAL A 26 -6.25 -9.93 -1.51
C VAL A 26 -5.05 -10.74 -1.98
N GLY A 27 -5.28 -11.89 -2.62
CA GLY A 27 -4.21 -12.72 -3.18
C GLY A 27 -3.49 -12.05 -4.34
N PHE A 28 -4.24 -11.38 -5.23
CA PHE A 28 -3.69 -10.58 -6.31
C PHE A 28 -2.85 -9.41 -5.79
N LEU A 29 -3.38 -8.63 -4.83
CA LEU A 29 -2.63 -7.54 -4.21
C LEU A 29 -1.37 -8.06 -3.49
N ALA A 30 -1.46 -9.19 -2.79
CA ALA A 30 -0.31 -9.79 -2.12
C ALA A 30 0.77 -10.21 -3.12
N ALA A 31 0.39 -10.78 -4.27
CA ALA A 31 1.33 -11.10 -5.33
C ALA A 31 2.06 -9.87 -5.87
N LEU A 32 1.34 -8.76 -6.10
CA LEU A 32 1.95 -7.48 -6.46
C LEU A 32 2.90 -6.97 -5.38
N GLY A 33 2.55 -7.10 -4.10
CA GLY A 33 3.39 -6.69 -2.98
C GLY A 33 4.68 -7.47 -2.89
N VAL A 34 4.62 -8.79 -3.06
CA VAL A 34 5.81 -9.66 -3.17
C VAL A 34 6.67 -9.19 -4.34
N PHE A 35 6.07 -9.09 -5.53
CA PHE A 35 6.81 -8.79 -6.75
C PHE A 35 7.48 -7.41 -6.72
N GLN A 36 6.78 -6.38 -6.25
CA GLN A 36 7.33 -5.04 -6.10
C GLN A 36 8.45 -4.98 -5.06
N THR A 37 8.28 -5.62 -3.91
CA THR A 37 9.27 -5.60 -2.83
C THR A 37 10.57 -6.29 -3.24
N LEU A 38 10.46 -7.44 -3.92
CA LEU A 38 11.62 -8.14 -4.47
C LEU A 38 12.28 -7.35 -5.63
N SER A 39 11.48 -6.76 -6.51
CA SER A 39 11.99 -5.96 -7.64
C SER A 39 12.83 -4.75 -7.18
N SER A 40 12.52 -4.17 -6.02
CA SER A 40 13.32 -3.10 -5.41
C SER A 40 14.66 -3.59 -4.83
N SER A 41 14.80 -4.90 -4.58
CA SER A 41 16.04 -5.53 -4.06
C SER A 41 16.92 -6.12 -5.17
N CYS A 42 16.32 -6.51 -6.30
CA CYS A 42 17.03 -7.03 -7.46
C CYS A 42 17.42 -5.89 -8.42
N ARG A 43 18.40 -6.13 -9.31
CA ARG A 43 18.64 -5.16 -10.40
C ARG A 43 17.41 -5.12 -11.31
N ILE A 44 17.04 -3.91 -11.75
CA ILE A 44 15.90 -3.68 -12.66
C ILE A 44 15.98 -4.65 -13.86
N GLY A 45 14.87 -5.35 -14.12
CA GLY A 45 14.72 -6.25 -15.26
C GLY A 45 15.15 -7.71 -15.04
N GLN A 46 15.77 -8.04 -13.89
CA GLN A 46 16.14 -9.42 -13.56
C GLN A 46 14.98 -10.25 -13.03
N LEU A 47 14.00 -9.61 -12.40
CA LEU A 47 12.80 -10.27 -11.88
C LEU A 47 11.60 -9.97 -12.77
N ARG A 48 10.85 -11.01 -13.10
CA ARG A 48 9.57 -10.93 -13.82
C ARG A 48 8.51 -11.75 -13.11
N MET A 49 7.26 -11.44 -13.36
CA MET A 49 6.12 -12.20 -12.84
C MET A 49 5.17 -12.58 -13.98
N SER A 50 4.59 -13.77 -13.89
CA SER A 50 3.45 -14.21 -14.70
C SER A 50 2.41 -14.89 -13.81
N TRP A 51 1.26 -15.22 -14.39
CA TRP A 51 0.28 -16.09 -13.78
C TRP A 51 0.24 -17.44 -14.50
N GLU A 52 0.22 -18.51 -13.71
CA GLU A 52 0.06 -19.88 -14.15
C GLU A 52 -1.34 -20.37 -13.75
N ASP A 53 -1.99 -21.12 -14.63
CA ASP A 53 -3.30 -21.71 -14.36
C ASP A 53 -3.10 -23.09 -13.74
N GLU A 54 -3.46 -23.24 -12.48
CA GLU A 54 -3.38 -24.51 -11.78
C GLU A 54 -4.70 -24.79 -11.08
N THR A 55 -5.42 -25.81 -11.56
CA THR A 55 -6.64 -26.33 -10.93
C THR A 55 -7.75 -25.27 -10.71
N GLY A 56 -7.90 -24.33 -11.65
CA GLY A 56 -8.94 -23.29 -11.56
C GLY A 56 -8.58 -22.10 -10.67
N ARG A 57 -7.30 -21.97 -10.30
CA ARG A 57 -6.73 -20.79 -9.61
C ARG A 57 -5.61 -20.20 -10.45
N TRP A 58 -5.39 -18.91 -10.28
CA TRP A 58 -4.26 -18.21 -10.91
C TRP A 58 -3.12 -18.10 -9.90
N ILE A 59 -2.06 -18.87 -10.10
CA ILE A 59 -0.88 -18.88 -9.24
C ILE A 59 0.15 -17.89 -9.77
N PRO A 60 0.64 -16.94 -8.98
CA PRO A 60 1.71 -16.06 -9.41
C PRO A 60 3.03 -16.83 -9.43
N ALA A 61 3.76 -16.72 -10.53
CA ALA A 61 5.06 -17.33 -10.73
C ALA A 61 6.13 -16.27 -10.93
N LEU A 62 7.19 -16.33 -10.12
CA LEU A 62 8.34 -15.43 -10.20
C LEU A 62 9.42 -16.03 -11.10
N HIS A 63 9.96 -15.23 -12.01
CA HIS A 63 11.01 -15.62 -12.94
C HIS A 63 12.24 -14.77 -12.69
N GLY A 64 13.36 -15.40 -12.34
CA GLY A 64 14.59 -14.70 -12.00
C GLY A 64 15.55 -15.57 -11.19
N PRO A 65 16.59 -14.98 -10.60
CA PRO A 65 17.61 -15.71 -9.84
C PRO A 65 17.15 -16.05 -8.41
N LEU A 66 15.90 -16.48 -8.24
CA LEU A 66 15.32 -16.92 -6.96
C LEU A 66 15.30 -18.45 -6.94
N GLN A 67 15.71 -19.04 -5.83
CA GLN A 67 15.90 -20.48 -5.68
C GLN A 67 14.77 -21.16 -4.92
N SER A 68 14.08 -20.44 -4.01
CA SER A 68 13.06 -21.04 -3.14
C SER A 68 12.11 -20.00 -2.54
N VAL A 69 10.96 -20.47 -2.04
CA VAL A 69 10.02 -19.64 -1.27
C VAL A 69 10.64 -19.16 0.05
N ALA A 70 11.47 -19.97 0.70
CA ALA A 70 12.20 -19.60 1.91
C ALA A 70 13.14 -18.40 1.68
N GLU A 71 13.86 -18.40 0.56
CA GLU A 71 14.69 -17.26 0.15
C GLU A 71 13.84 -16.00 -0.05
N VAL A 72 12.73 -16.12 -0.76
CA VAL A 72 11.78 -15.00 -0.97
C VAL A 72 11.29 -14.45 0.37
N ALA A 73 10.84 -15.31 1.27
CA ALA A 73 10.35 -14.92 2.60
C ALA A 73 11.41 -14.20 3.43
N ALA A 74 12.67 -14.67 3.39
CA ALA A 74 13.79 -14.02 4.08
C ALA A 74 14.09 -12.62 3.52
N ILE A 75 14.05 -12.45 2.20
CA ILE A 75 14.23 -11.14 1.56
C ILE A 75 13.08 -10.20 1.94
N LEU A 76 11.84 -10.67 1.87
CA LEU A 76 10.65 -9.89 2.25
C LEU A 76 10.72 -9.45 3.70
N ALA A 77 11.00 -10.37 4.63
CA ALA A 77 11.10 -10.06 6.05
C ALA A 77 12.16 -8.97 6.32
N LYS A 78 13.31 -9.05 5.65
CA LYS A 78 14.36 -8.03 5.76
C LYS A 78 13.91 -6.68 5.22
N GLN A 79 13.29 -6.64 4.04
CA GLN A 79 12.88 -5.38 3.39
C GLN A 79 11.71 -4.70 4.10
N LEU A 80 10.75 -5.50 4.57
CA LEU A 80 9.56 -5.03 5.28
C LEU A 80 9.82 -4.81 6.78
N LYS A 81 11.02 -5.18 7.27
CA LYS A 81 11.43 -5.16 8.68
C LYS A 81 10.51 -5.99 9.58
N CYS A 82 10.17 -7.20 9.16
CA CYS A 82 9.30 -8.13 9.87
C CYS A 82 10.10 -9.17 10.69
N PRO A 83 9.74 -9.45 11.96
CA PRO A 83 8.83 -8.66 12.78
C PRO A 83 9.48 -7.32 13.17
N PHE A 84 8.69 -6.25 13.15
CA PHE A 84 9.15 -4.96 13.63
C PHE A 84 9.03 -4.88 15.14
N SER A 85 10.07 -4.36 15.80
CA SER A 85 10.05 -4.10 17.24
C SER A 85 10.41 -2.64 17.49
N ALA A 86 9.46 -1.87 17.99
CA ALA A 86 9.67 -0.48 18.35
C ALA A 86 10.51 -0.37 19.63
N ASP A 87 11.56 0.44 19.62
CA ASP A 87 12.31 0.78 20.84
C ASP A 87 11.51 1.81 21.67
N PRO A 88 11.05 1.47 22.90
CA PRO A 88 10.29 2.39 23.75
C PRO A 88 11.04 3.69 24.08
N ALA A 89 12.38 3.64 24.17
CA ALA A 89 13.18 4.83 24.44
C ALA A 89 13.25 5.75 23.21
N ALA A 90 13.38 5.17 22.02
CA ALA A 90 13.32 5.90 20.76
C ALA A 90 11.93 6.54 20.55
N GLU A 91 10.86 5.82 20.87
CA GLU A 91 9.48 6.31 20.76
C GLU A 91 9.24 7.52 21.68
N LYS A 92 9.68 7.44 22.94
CA LYS A 92 9.61 8.57 23.88
C LYS A 92 10.41 9.77 23.38
N ARG A 93 11.59 9.55 22.79
CA ARG A 93 12.40 10.61 22.18
C ARG A 93 11.71 11.23 20.97
N ARG A 94 11.09 10.41 20.11
CA ARG A 94 10.31 10.88 18.95
C ARG A 94 9.19 11.82 19.39
N GLU A 95 8.42 11.44 20.41
CA GLU A 95 7.34 12.28 20.95
C GLU A 95 7.85 13.63 21.50
N GLN A 96 8.98 13.63 22.19
CA GLN A 96 9.61 14.86 22.69
C GLN A 96 10.04 15.78 21.54
N LEU A 97 10.68 15.22 20.51
CA LEU A 97 11.11 15.97 19.32
C LEU A 97 9.93 16.47 18.48
N GLN A 98 8.85 15.70 18.39
CA GLN A 98 7.62 16.12 17.71
C GLN A 98 7.01 17.34 18.43
N LYS A 99 6.88 17.28 19.76
CA LYS A 99 6.38 18.42 20.56
C LYS A 99 7.26 19.66 20.38
N ALA A 100 8.58 19.50 20.33
CA ALA A 100 9.50 20.61 20.07
C ALA A 100 9.31 21.20 18.67
N PHE A 101 9.16 20.36 17.65
CA PHE A 101 8.88 20.78 16.27
C PHE A 101 7.54 21.53 16.15
N ASP A 102 6.47 21.01 16.75
CA ASP A 102 5.14 21.65 16.74
C ASP A 102 5.14 23.01 17.48
N ALA A 103 5.87 23.08 18.60
CA ALA A 103 6.08 24.33 19.32
C ALA A 103 6.79 25.37 18.44
N LYS A 104 7.86 24.97 17.73
CA LYS A 104 8.58 25.84 16.80
C LYS A 104 7.74 26.26 15.58
N LYS A 105 6.90 25.37 15.04
CA LYS A 105 5.94 25.71 13.97
C LYS A 105 4.96 26.80 14.44
N THR A 106 4.49 26.70 15.68
CA THR A 106 3.62 27.70 16.30
C THR A 106 4.34 29.04 16.52
N GLU A 107 5.59 29.00 16.96
CA GLU A 107 6.45 30.17 17.13
C GLU A 107 6.66 30.91 15.79
N LEU A 108 7.00 30.17 14.73
CA LEU A 108 7.18 30.70 13.38
C LEU A 108 5.92 31.39 12.87
N LYS A 109 4.75 30.76 13.06
CA LYS A 109 3.46 31.36 12.69
C LYS A 109 3.26 32.70 13.39
N ARG A 110 3.49 32.77 14.71
CA ARG A 110 3.37 34.01 15.49
C ARG A 110 4.35 35.09 15.02
N ALA A 111 5.60 34.72 14.70
CA ALA A 111 6.61 35.65 14.20
C ALA A 111 6.22 36.22 12.83
N ARG A 112 5.73 35.39 11.91
CA ARG A 112 5.23 35.83 10.59
C ARG A 112 4.01 36.76 10.72
N ASP A 113 3.08 36.43 11.60
CA ASP A 113 1.91 37.29 11.88
C ASP A 113 2.33 38.63 12.48
N ALA A 114 3.30 38.64 13.39
CA ALA A 114 3.86 39.86 13.97
C ALA A 114 4.56 40.73 12.93
N LEU A 115 5.39 40.14 12.05
CA LEU A 115 6.03 40.84 10.94
C LEU A 115 4.99 41.45 9.99
N LYS A 116 3.94 40.70 9.64
CA LYS A 116 2.84 41.17 8.80
C LYS A 116 2.12 42.38 9.41
N LYS A 117 1.92 42.38 10.73
CA LYS A 117 1.29 43.49 11.47
C LYS A 117 2.12 44.77 11.45
N LYS A 118 3.46 44.69 11.36
CA LYS A 118 4.35 45.86 11.29
C LYS A 118 4.26 46.64 9.96
N ARG A 119 3.67 46.04 8.90
CA ARG A 119 3.44 46.69 7.58
C ARG A 119 4.70 47.31 6.93
N LEU A 120 5.89 46.83 7.29
CA LEU A 120 7.18 47.27 6.75
C LEU A 120 7.28 46.95 5.25
N ARG A 121 8.08 47.73 4.50
CA ARG A 121 8.26 47.57 3.05
C ARG A 121 9.74 47.57 2.66
N GLY A 122 10.05 46.99 1.50
CA GLY A 122 11.40 46.95 0.94
C GLY A 122 12.44 46.43 1.92
N LYS A 123 13.59 47.13 2.00
CA LYS A 123 14.75 46.75 2.81
C LYS A 123 14.46 46.63 4.30
N GLU A 124 13.56 47.46 4.86
CA GLU A 124 13.21 47.40 6.29
C GLU A 124 12.50 46.11 6.64
N ARG A 125 11.62 45.63 5.74
CA ARG A 125 10.96 44.33 5.91
C ARG A 125 11.95 43.18 5.82
N GLU A 126 12.89 43.24 4.88
CA GLU A 126 13.92 42.22 4.69
C GLU A 126 14.82 42.11 5.93
N GLN A 127 15.29 43.24 6.47
CA GLN A 127 16.10 43.27 7.68
C GLN A 127 15.33 42.73 8.90
N GLU A 128 14.07 43.13 9.06
CA GLU A 128 13.26 42.64 10.18
C GLU A 128 12.93 41.14 10.04
N ASN A 129 12.70 40.65 8.81
CA ASN A 129 12.53 39.22 8.53
C ASN A 129 13.81 38.44 8.86
N ALA A 130 14.97 38.92 8.42
CA ALA A 130 16.27 38.31 8.72
C ALA A 130 16.57 38.25 10.22
N ARG A 131 16.07 39.23 10.99
CA ARG A 131 16.25 39.27 12.44
C ARG A 131 15.26 38.39 13.23
N THR A 132 14.00 38.34 12.79
CA THR A 132 12.91 37.79 13.62
C THR A 132 12.30 36.50 13.10
N VAL A 133 12.29 36.28 11.79
CA VAL A 133 11.66 35.11 11.16
C VAL A 133 12.71 34.10 10.70
N ALA A 134 13.76 34.55 10.00
CA ALA A 134 14.78 33.68 9.42
C ALA A 134 15.50 32.78 10.45
N PRO A 135 15.84 33.23 11.69
CA PRO A 135 16.44 32.35 12.69
C PRO A 135 15.49 31.23 13.14
N ILE A 136 14.20 31.56 13.31
CA ILE A 136 13.17 30.58 13.69
C ILE A 136 12.95 29.57 12.56
N GLU A 137 13.01 30.02 11.30
CA GLU A 137 12.95 29.12 10.13
C GLU A 137 14.14 28.16 10.10
N ALA A 138 15.36 28.62 10.38
CA ALA A 138 16.55 27.78 10.46
C ALA A 138 16.44 26.73 11.59
N GLU A 139 16.05 27.16 12.79
CA GLU A 139 15.82 26.25 13.92
C GLU A 139 14.72 25.22 13.64
N LEU A 140 13.63 25.63 12.96
CA LEU A 140 12.55 24.73 12.59
C LEU A 140 13.04 23.62 11.64
N VAL A 141 13.94 23.94 10.70
CA VAL A 141 14.55 22.96 9.80
C VAL A 141 15.37 21.93 10.59
N ASP A 142 16.15 22.37 11.58
CA ASP A 142 16.93 21.46 12.41
C ASP A 142 16.05 20.60 13.33
N CYS A 143 15.03 21.18 13.96
CA CYS A 143 14.02 20.43 14.72
C CYS A 143 13.33 19.37 13.85
N ARG A 144 12.95 19.73 12.61
CA ARG A 144 12.35 18.80 11.64
C ARG A 144 13.31 17.66 11.31
N ARG A 145 14.57 17.96 11.01
CA ARG A 145 15.60 16.96 10.68
C ARG A 145 15.79 15.95 11.82
N GLN A 146 15.90 16.44 13.07
CA GLN A 146 16.06 15.58 14.25
C GLN A 146 14.84 14.70 14.50
N TRP A 147 13.64 15.28 14.38
CA TRP A 147 12.38 14.54 14.51
C TRP A 147 12.26 13.45 13.45
N LEU A 148 12.43 13.78 12.16
CA LEU A 148 12.35 12.82 11.06
C LEU A 148 13.36 11.68 11.20
N THR A 149 14.60 12.00 11.61
CA THR A 149 15.65 10.99 11.85
C THR A 149 15.21 10.00 12.93
N THR A 150 14.62 10.49 14.02
CA THR A 150 14.14 9.65 15.12
C THR A 150 12.87 8.89 14.72
N LEU A 151 11.99 9.51 13.93
CA LEU A 151 10.79 8.86 13.42
C LEU A 151 11.12 7.60 12.62
N ARG A 152 12.12 7.68 11.72
CA ARG A 152 12.56 6.54 10.89
C ARG A 152 13.00 5.31 11.66
N SER A 153 13.52 5.48 12.89
CA SER A 153 13.90 4.34 13.74
C SER A 153 12.74 3.80 14.58
N CYS A 154 11.63 4.55 14.69
CA CYS A 154 10.48 4.18 15.52
C CYS A 154 9.34 3.53 14.73
N VAL A 155 9.37 3.61 13.40
CA VAL A 155 8.35 2.99 12.53
C VAL A 155 9.00 2.00 11.55
N PRO A 156 8.28 0.96 11.13
CA PRO A 156 8.79 0.04 10.11
C PRO A 156 9.11 0.79 8.81
N SER A 157 8.19 1.66 8.39
CA SER A 157 8.36 2.52 7.22
C SER A 157 7.65 3.86 7.41
N THR A 158 8.18 4.91 6.77
CA THR A 158 7.84 6.32 7.10
C THR A 158 6.44 6.73 6.67
N GLU A 159 5.83 6.08 5.68
CA GLU A 159 4.44 6.32 5.29
C GLU A 159 3.45 5.94 6.41
N MET A 160 3.80 4.97 7.25
CA MET A 160 2.99 4.57 8.41
C MET A 160 2.99 5.63 9.53
N ALA A 161 3.86 6.64 9.43
CA ALA A 161 3.95 7.72 10.41
C ALA A 161 2.97 8.88 10.16
N ILE A 162 2.24 8.88 9.04
CA ILE A 162 1.27 9.94 8.71
C ILE A 162 0.14 10.00 9.74
N GLY A 163 -0.20 8.86 10.34
CA GLY A 163 -1.22 8.74 11.37
C GLY A 163 -1.76 7.32 11.46
N LYS A 164 -2.80 7.12 12.27
CA LYS A 164 -3.52 5.83 12.32
C LYS A 164 -4.45 5.62 11.12
N HIS A 165 -5.00 6.72 10.61
CA HIS A 165 -5.93 6.76 9.49
C HIS A 165 -5.28 7.39 8.26
N LEU A 166 -5.89 7.18 7.09
CA LEU A 166 -5.63 7.97 5.89
C LEU A 166 -6.55 9.20 5.84
N ASN A 167 -6.34 10.14 6.77
CA ASN A 167 -7.12 11.38 6.86
C ASN A 167 -6.27 12.60 7.20
N ALA A 168 -4.98 12.55 6.86
CA ALA A 168 -4.07 13.67 7.08
C ALA A 168 -4.60 14.94 6.41
N LYS A 169 -4.29 16.09 6.99
CA LYS A 169 -4.60 17.37 6.35
C LYS A 169 -3.82 17.50 5.04
N LEU A 170 -4.40 18.15 4.03
CA LEU A 170 -3.77 18.30 2.72
C LEU A 170 -2.36 18.90 2.81
N ASP A 171 -2.17 19.94 3.64
CA ASP A 171 -0.86 20.55 3.84
C ASP A 171 0.12 19.62 4.58
N GLU A 172 -0.36 18.80 5.51
CA GLU A 172 0.49 17.82 6.22
C GLU A 172 0.93 16.71 5.27
N PHE A 173 -0.02 16.19 4.47
CA PHE A 173 0.26 15.17 3.47
C PHE A 173 1.22 15.67 2.39
N ARG A 174 1.06 16.92 1.93
CA ARG A 174 2.01 17.59 1.02
C ARG A 174 3.42 17.62 1.57
N GLU A 175 3.57 17.96 2.85
CA GLU A 175 4.88 18.02 3.49
C GLU A 175 5.51 16.62 3.62
N THR A 176 4.73 15.59 3.94
CA THR A 176 5.20 14.20 3.91
C THR A 176 5.63 13.77 2.50
N LEU A 177 4.87 14.11 1.46
CA LEU A 177 5.21 13.80 0.07
C LEU A 177 6.53 14.45 -0.34
N LYS A 178 6.75 15.73 0.00
CA LYS A 178 8.02 16.42 -0.29
C LYS A 178 9.21 15.75 0.39
N ASP A 179 9.06 15.37 1.67
CA ASP A 179 10.11 14.67 2.41
C ASP A 179 10.43 13.32 1.76
N ALA A 180 9.40 12.54 1.41
CA ALA A 180 9.57 11.26 0.73
C ALA A 180 10.23 11.40 -0.65
N ILE A 181 9.84 12.41 -1.44
CA ILE A 181 10.44 12.68 -2.77
C ILE A 181 11.92 13.05 -2.62
N ALA A 182 12.27 13.92 -1.66
CA ALA A 182 13.64 14.37 -1.45
C ALA A 182 14.60 13.22 -1.07
N GLU A 183 14.07 12.14 -0.52
CA GLU A 183 14.82 10.95 -0.10
C GLU A 183 14.74 9.79 -1.09
N SER A 184 13.88 9.92 -2.11
CA SER A 184 13.65 8.86 -3.08
C SER A 184 14.70 8.84 -4.20
N SER A 185 14.99 7.65 -4.68
CA SER A 185 15.72 7.42 -5.93
C SER A 185 14.95 6.42 -6.80
N LYS A 186 15.48 6.10 -7.98
CA LYS A 186 14.92 5.02 -8.81
C LYS A 186 14.94 3.67 -8.10
N GLU A 187 15.93 3.46 -7.25
CA GLU A 187 16.18 2.25 -6.46
C GLU A 187 15.41 2.26 -5.12
N THR A 188 15.16 3.45 -4.54
CA THR A 188 14.46 3.59 -3.25
C THR A 188 13.19 4.44 -3.38
N ARG A 189 12.15 3.87 -4.02
CA ARG A 189 10.88 4.55 -4.29
C ARG A 189 9.65 4.01 -3.55
N ALA A 190 9.79 2.96 -2.75
CA ALA A 190 8.68 2.25 -2.11
C ALA A 190 7.74 3.16 -1.30
N VAL A 191 8.30 4.06 -0.49
CA VAL A 191 7.53 5.03 0.32
C VAL A 191 6.74 5.98 -0.57
N VAL A 192 7.36 6.55 -1.61
CA VAL A 192 6.69 7.47 -2.54
C VAL A 192 5.58 6.76 -3.31
N ASP A 193 5.82 5.52 -3.73
CA ASP A 193 4.83 4.71 -4.43
C ASP A 193 3.63 4.37 -3.52
N LEU A 194 3.87 4.04 -2.24
CA LEU A 194 2.79 3.85 -1.25
C LEU A 194 2.02 5.14 -1.00
N LEU A 195 2.71 6.27 -0.80
CA LEU A 195 2.05 7.57 -0.60
C LEU A 195 1.17 7.94 -1.81
N ALA A 196 1.67 7.73 -3.03
CA ALA A 196 0.90 7.94 -4.25
C ALA A 196 -0.32 7.02 -4.35
N SER A 197 -0.28 5.85 -3.73
CA SER A 197 -1.45 4.95 -3.65
C SER A 197 -2.51 5.42 -2.66
N PHE A 198 -2.15 6.19 -1.62
CA PHE A 198 -3.04 6.55 -0.52
C PHE A 198 -3.97 7.73 -0.81
N GLY A 199 -3.56 8.67 -1.65
CA GLY A 199 -4.36 9.84 -2.02
C GLY A 199 -3.54 10.96 -2.63
N SER A 200 -4.07 12.18 -2.60
CA SER A 200 -3.43 13.37 -3.15
C SER A 200 -3.58 14.58 -2.24
N ASP A 201 -2.56 15.43 -2.22
CA ASP A 201 -2.53 16.69 -1.48
C ASP A 201 -3.34 17.84 -2.13
N VAL A 202 -4.03 17.56 -3.24
CA VAL A 202 -4.98 18.48 -3.88
C VAL A 202 -6.43 17.96 -3.90
N CYS A 203 -6.65 16.69 -3.53
CA CYS A 203 -7.98 16.08 -3.45
C CYS A 203 -8.41 15.97 -1.99
N GLY A 204 -9.30 16.86 -1.55
CA GLY A 204 -9.83 16.86 -0.19
C GLY A 204 -11.20 16.21 -0.07
N THR A 205 -11.54 15.75 1.13
CA THR A 205 -12.90 15.35 1.47
C THR A 205 -13.89 16.50 1.28
N ARG A 206 -15.15 16.20 0.99
CA ARG A 206 -16.19 17.22 0.71
C ARG A 206 -16.42 18.24 1.84
N GLN A 207 -16.06 17.91 3.08
CA GLN A 207 -16.41 18.69 4.28
C GLN A 207 -15.19 19.16 5.09
N GLY A 208 -13.96 19.04 4.57
CA GLY A 208 -12.79 19.35 5.38
C GLY A 208 -11.51 19.59 4.60
N ASP A 209 -10.46 19.91 5.35
CA ASP A 209 -9.08 20.06 4.88
C ASP A 209 -8.31 18.72 4.88
N GLN A 210 -9.01 17.60 5.09
CA GLN A 210 -8.45 16.25 5.08
C GLN A 210 -8.38 15.69 3.65
N MET A 211 -7.31 14.95 3.36
CA MET A 211 -7.16 14.23 2.10
C MET A 211 -8.31 13.24 1.86
N GLU A 212 -8.75 13.16 0.61
CA GLU A 212 -9.58 12.05 0.15
C GLU A 212 -8.71 10.78 0.14
N PRO A 213 -9.09 9.69 0.85
CA PRO A 213 -8.32 8.47 0.85
C PRO A 213 -8.61 7.62 -0.39
N THR A 214 -7.64 6.77 -0.74
CA THR A 214 -7.81 5.71 -1.74
C THR A 214 -9.04 4.84 -1.47
N PRO A 215 -9.76 4.38 -2.50
CA PRO A 215 -10.90 3.49 -2.34
C PRO A 215 -10.56 2.21 -1.55
N PHE A 216 -9.30 1.75 -1.55
CA PHE A 216 -8.82 0.61 -0.77
C PHE A 216 -8.82 0.82 0.76
N CYS A 217 -9.02 2.05 1.25
CA CYS A 217 -9.13 2.35 2.67
C CYS A 217 -10.48 1.85 3.24
N PHE A 218 -10.54 0.56 3.60
CA PHE A 218 -11.75 -0.10 4.09
C PHE A 218 -11.90 0.00 5.62
N VAL A 219 -10.78 0.24 6.30
CA VAL A 219 -10.67 0.19 7.75
C VAL A 219 -10.52 1.61 8.30
N THR A 220 -11.65 2.22 8.65
CA THR A 220 -11.74 3.64 9.00
C THR A 220 -12.03 3.91 10.49
N GLY A 221 -12.04 2.87 11.33
CA GLY A 221 -12.28 2.97 12.77
C GLY A 221 -13.31 1.99 13.33
N SER A 222 -14.09 1.33 12.47
CA SER A 222 -15.02 0.28 12.90
C SER A 222 -14.25 -0.85 13.60
N GLY A 223 -14.70 -1.27 14.79
CA GLY A 223 -14.02 -2.32 15.56
C GLY A 223 -12.66 -1.90 16.14
N HIS A 224 -12.40 -0.59 16.30
CA HIS A 224 -11.12 -0.03 16.77
C HIS A 224 -9.92 -0.36 15.87
N GLN A 225 -10.17 -0.62 14.58
CA GLN A 225 -9.13 -0.85 13.58
C GLN A 225 -9.01 0.36 12.67
N TYR A 226 -7.76 0.70 12.35
CA TYR A 226 -7.44 1.87 11.52
C TYR A 226 -6.40 1.46 10.48
N PHE A 227 -6.62 1.84 9.22
CA PHE A 227 -5.85 1.36 8.08
C PHE A 227 -4.32 1.30 8.27
N LEU A 228 -3.68 2.42 8.64
CA LEU A 228 -2.22 2.47 8.82
C LEU A 228 -1.77 1.81 10.13
N ASP A 229 -2.57 1.91 11.18
CA ASP A 229 -2.27 1.25 12.46
C ASP A 229 -2.34 -0.28 12.32
N THR A 230 -3.27 -0.79 11.51
CA THR A 230 -3.38 -2.21 11.15
C THR A 230 -2.16 -2.65 10.34
N ALA A 231 -1.73 -1.89 9.32
CA ALA A 231 -0.50 -2.21 8.58
C ALA A 231 0.74 -2.28 9.51
N ARG A 232 0.85 -1.34 10.45
CA ARG A 232 1.93 -1.30 11.44
C ARG A 232 1.90 -2.53 12.36
N GLN A 233 0.74 -2.86 12.93
CA GLN A 233 0.57 -4.03 13.81
C GLN A 233 0.82 -5.35 13.07
N LEU A 234 0.41 -5.45 11.80
CA LEU A 234 0.75 -6.60 10.95
C LEU A 234 2.27 -6.75 10.80
N THR A 235 3.00 -5.64 10.64
CA THR A 235 4.47 -5.66 10.53
C THR A 235 5.14 -6.11 11.83
N GLU A 236 4.52 -5.85 13.00
CA GLU A 236 4.98 -6.33 14.31
C GLU A 236 4.73 -7.84 14.51
N CYS A 237 3.61 -8.36 13.99
CA CYS A 237 3.18 -9.75 14.21
C CYS A 237 3.64 -10.75 13.15
N VAL A 238 3.91 -10.31 11.93
CA VAL A 238 4.36 -11.18 10.83
C VAL A 238 5.86 -11.43 10.96
N ASP A 239 6.27 -12.69 10.85
CA ASP A 239 7.67 -13.12 10.83
C ASP A 239 8.01 -13.85 9.51
N VAL A 240 9.27 -14.26 9.36
CA VAL A 240 9.76 -14.99 8.18
C VAL A 240 8.98 -16.29 7.95
N SER A 241 8.64 -17.01 9.02
CA SER A 241 7.95 -18.31 8.93
C SER A 241 6.52 -18.14 8.39
N ARG A 242 5.80 -17.11 8.86
CA ARG A 242 4.47 -16.76 8.36
C ARG A 242 4.51 -16.33 6.90
N LEU A 243 5.52 -15.53 6.51
CA LEU A 243 5.72 -15.15 5.11
C LEU A 243 5.98 -16.38 4.23
N GLU A 244 6.88 -17.27 4.64
CA GLU A 244 7.18 -18.50 3.90
C GLU A 244 5.93 -19.37 3.74
N THR A 245 5.20 -19.58 4.82
CA THR A 245 3.99 -20.42 4.83
C THR A 245 2.92 -19.85 3.92
N SER A 246 2.61 -18.55 4.02
CA SER A 246 1.60 -17.89 3.17
C SER A 246 1.98 -17.81 1.69
N LEU A 247 3.25 -18.01 1.33
CA LEU A 247 3.69 -18.08 -0.05
C LEU A 247 3.77 -19.50 -0.58
N ALA A 248 4.10 -20.47 0.28
CA ALA A 248 4.29 -21.87 -0.09
C ALA A 248 2.99 -22.67 -0.15
N THR A 249 1.96 -22.30 0.61
CA THR A 249 0.73 -23.10 0.73
C THR A 249 -0.46 -22.20 0.97
N LEU A 250 -1.55 -22.45 0.23
CA LEU A 250 -2.79 -21.72 0.45
C LEU A 250 -3.36 -22.15 1.80
N GLN A 251 -3.41 -21.22 2.75
CA GLN A 251 -3.90 -21.49 4.10
C GLN A 251 -5.29 -20.90 4.28
N GLU A 252 -6.13 -21.65 4.98
CA GLU A 252 -7.34 -21.10 5.57
C GLU A 252 -6.97 -19.99 6.58
N PRO A 253 -7.74 -18.90 6.65
CA PRO A 253 -7.54 -17.85 7.63
C PRO A 253 -7.53 -18.42 9.05
N ALA A 254 -6.49 -18.12 9.83
CA ALA A 254 -6.32 -18.64 11.19
C ALA A 254 -6.09 -17.55 12.23
N ASP A 255 -5.75 -16.34 11.80
CA ASP A 255 -5.41 -15.26 12.71
C ASP A 255 -6.63 -14.42 13.09
N GLU A 256 -6.66 -13.86 14.30
CA GLU A 256 -7.78 -13.01 14.74
C GLU A 256 -7.50 -11.52 14.53
N LYS A 257 -8.58 -10.75 14.38
CA LYS A 257 -8.59 -9.27 14.41
C LYS A 257 -7.95 -8.63 13.18
N LEU A 258 -6.62 -8.56 13.08
CA LEU A 258 -5.92 -7.64 12.16
C LEU A 258 -6.20 -7.95 10.69
N SER A 259 -7.09 -7.17 10.08
CA SER A 259 -7.58 -7.41 8.73
C SER A 259 -7.72 -6.08 7.97
N MET A 260 -7.38 -6.10 6.68
CA MET A 260 -7.65 -5.00 5.73
C MET A 260 -9.01 -5.13 5.05
N ARG A 261 -9.73 -6.24 5.28
CA ARG A 261 -11.08 -6.50 4.74
C ARG A 261 -11.12 -6.63 3.23
N TRP A 262 -9.97 -7.00 2.67
CA TRP A 262 -9.80 -7.21 1.26
C TRP A 262 -10.06 -8.66 0.83
N ASP A 263 -10.08 -9.62 1.76
CA ASP A 263 -10.54 -10.96 1.44
C ASP A 263 -12.07 -11.00 1.48
N PRO A 264 -12.77 -11.39 0.39
CA PRO A 264 -14.22 -11.49 0.39
C PRO A 264 -14.79 -12.45 1.46
N THR A 265 -14.01 -13.44 1.90
CA THR A 265 -14.42 -14.37 2.96
C THR A 265 -14.57 -13.71 4.33
N GLU A 266 -13.99 -12.51 4.52
CA GLU A 266 -14.13 -11.71 5.74
C GLU A 266 -15.48 -10.95 5.81
N ASP A 267 -16.29 -10.96 4.74
CA ASP A 267 -17.66 -10.41 4.76
C ASP A 267 -18.65 -11.34 5.47
N ARG A 268 -18.73 -11.18 6.79
CA ARG A 268 -19.60 -11.99 7.65
C ARG A 268 -20.96 -11.33 7.88
N ARG A 269 -21.94 -11.62 7.01
CA ARG A 269 -23.31 -11.08 7.10
C ARG A 269 -24.17 -11.87 8.08
N TYR A 270 -24.60 -11.20 9.16
CA TYR A 270 -25.32 -11.82 10.28
C TYR A 270 -26.57 -12.59 9.86
N ALA A 271 -27.33 -12.05 8.90
CA ALA A 271 -28.54 -12.69 8.39
C ALA A 271 -28.29 -14.00 7.59
N LEU A 272 -27.05 -14.24 7.17
CA LEU A 272 -26.66 -15.43 6.39
C LEU A 272 -25.86 -16.45 7.22
N MET A 273 -25.63 -16.18 8.51
CA MET A 273 -24.84 -17.06 9.36
C MET A 273 -25.71 -18.03 10.15
N TRP A 274 -25.27 -19.29 10.18
CA TRP A 274 -25.92 -20.36 10.94
C TRP A 274 -25.65 -20.24 12.45
N GLU A 275 -24.51 -19.64 12.83
CA GLU A 275 -24.06 -19.41 14.20
C GLU A 275 -24.05 -17.92 14.54
N ASP A 276 -24.28 -17.61 15.82
CA ASP A 276 -24.19 -16.24 16.34
C ASP A 276 -22.79 -15.66 16.07
N PRO A 277 -22.68 -14.53 15.35
CA PRO A 277 -21.40 -13.86 15.06
C PRO A 277 -20.62 -13.41 16.30
N THR A 278 -21.32 -13.26 17.42
CA THR A 278 -20.75 -12.80 18.69
C THR A 278 -20.35 -13.95 19.61
N ALA A 279 -20.63 -15.19 19.21
CA ALA A 279 -20.20 -16.38 19.95
C ALA A 279 -18.66 -16.48 19.96
N SER A 280 -18.11 -16.89 21.11
CA SER A 280 -16.66 -16.95 21.35
C SER A 280 -15.91 -17.89 20.39
N GLY A 281 -16.58 -18.92 19.86
CA GLY A 281 -16.04 -19.85 18.86
C GLY A 281 -16.18 -19.39 17.41
N ASN A 282 -16.84 -18.27 17.16
CA ASN A 282 -17.22 -17.84 15.82
C ASN A 282 -16.58 -16.49 15.48
N LYS A 283 -15.26 -16.38 15.68
CA LYS A 283 -14.52 -15.13 15.47
C LYS A 283 -14.19 -14.92 13.99
N SER A 284 -14.03 -13.66 13.58
CA SER A 284 -13.54 -13.36 12.22
C SER A 284 -12.07 -13.71 12.15
N LEU A 285 -11.74 -14.62 11.24
CA LEU A 285 -10.36 -15.02 10.97
C LEU A 285 -9.84 -14.30 9.73
N THR A 286 -8.53 -14.15 9.65
CA THR A 286 -7.82 -13.45 8.57
C THR A 286 -6.42 -14.07 8.38
N ASN A 287 -5.73 -13.70 7.31
CA ASN A 287 -4.34 -14.08 7.06
C ASN A 287 -3.44 -12.84 7.16
N TRP A 288 -2.67 -12.72 8.24
CA TRP A 288 -1.88 -11.52 8.51
C TRP A 288 -0.81 -11.26 7.44
N ALA A 289 -0.07 -12.29 7.02
CA ALA A 289 0.99 -12.13 6.04
C ALA A 289 0.42 -11.72 4.67
N THR A 290 -0.70 -12.32 4.23
CA THR A 290 -1.36 -11.94 2.97
C THR A 290 -1.88 -10.51 3.01
N ASN A 291 -2.47 -10.06 4.13
CA ASN A 291 -2.90 -8.67 4.28
C ASN A 291 -1.73 -7.67 4.25
N LEU A 292 -0.61 -8.00 4.90
CA LEU A 292 0.59 -7.15 4.88
C LEU A 292 1.19 -7.06 3.47
N LEU A 293 1.31 -8.20 2.78
CA LEU A 293 1.80 -8.23 1.40
C LEU A 293 0.84 -7.46 0.48
N ALA A 294 -0.47 -7.60 0.65
CA ALA A 294 -1.46 -6.86 -0.12
C ALA A 294 -1.35 -5.34 0.07
N TYR A 295 -1.06 -4.89 1.30
CA TYR A 295 -0.80 -3.48 1.58
C TYR A 295 0.41 -2.97 0.79
N HIS A 296 1.49 -3.75 0.74
CA HIS A 296 2.65 -3.42 -0.07
C HIS A 296 2.37 -3.50 -1.59
N GLY A 297 1.36 -4.26 -2.02
CA GLY A 297 0.89 -4.29 -3.42
C GLY A 297 0.33 -2.96 -3.91
N LEU A 298 -0.17 -2.10 -3.01
CA LEU A 298 -0.68 -0.78 -3.36
C LEU A 298 0.37 0.13 -4.01
N GLN A 299 1.67 -0.14 -3.81
CA GLN A 299 2.77 0.53 -4.52
C GLN A 299 2.62 0.52 -6.06
N MET A 300 1.91 -0.47 -6.61
CA MET A 300 1.71 -0.61 -8.05
C MET A 300 0.39 0.00 -8.55
N ILE A 301 -0.42 0.56 -7.63
CA ILE A 301 -1.78 1.03 -7.90
C ILE A 301 -1.90 2.49 -7.43
N PRO A 302 -1.28 3.43 -8.16
CA PRO A 302 -1.29 4.83 -7.76
C PRO A 302 -2.69 5.42 -7.89
N THR A 303 -2.84 6.53 -7.19
CA THR A 303 -4.02 7.35 -7.19
C THR A 303 -3.66 8.75 -7.70
N VAL A 304 -4.49 9.32 -8.57
CA VAL A 304 -4.23 10.59 -9.25
C VAL A 304 -5.42 11.55 -9.14
N PRO A 305 -5.18 12.87 -9.08
CA PRO A 305 -6.23 13.86 -9.20
C PRO A 305 -6.91 13.82 -10.57
N ALA A 306 -8.24 13.83 -10.56
CA ALA A 306 -9.08 13.92 -11.74
C ALA A 306 -10.11 15.06 -11.59
N ARG A 307 -10.91 15.29 -12.63
CA ARG A 307 -11.89 16.41 -12.67
C ARG A 307 -12.92 16.35 -11.53
N LYS A 308 -13.28 15.15 -11.08
CA LYS A 308 -14.35 14.92 -10.09
C LYS A 308 -13.84 14.50 -8.70
N GLY A 309 -12.54 14.56 -8.46
CA GLY A 309 -11.93 14.10 -7.22
C GLY A 309 -10.77 13.17 -7.52
N LEU A 310 -10.63 12.14 -6.70
CA LEU A 310 -9.52 11.21 -6.73
C LEU A 310 -9.85 9.96 -7.58
N GLU A 311 -8.97 9.57 -8.50
CA GLU A 311 -9.10 8.34 -9.30
C GLU A 311 -7.93 7.39 -9.03
N THR A 312 -8.21 6.09 -8.85
CA THR A 312 -7.21 5.05 -8.54
C THR A 312 -7.17 4.02 -9.65
N VAL A 313 -5.98 3.54 -10.01
CA VAL A 313 -5.80 2.52 -11.05
C VAL A 313 -6.70 1.29 -10.82
N GLY A 314 -7.42 0.89 -11.88
CA GLY A 314 -8.34 -0.24 -11.88
C GLY A 314 -9.71 0.03 -11.23
N TRP A 315 -9.92 1.19 -10.59
CA TRP A 315 -11.22 1.53 -10.00
C TRP A 315 -12.14 2.24 -10.99
N SER A 316 -13.42 1.92 -10.90
CA SER A 316 -14.48 2.61 -11.62
C SER A 316 -15.63 3.00 -10.69
N THR A 317 -16.31 4.08 -11.04
CA THR A 317 -17.58 4.50 -10.41
C THR A 317 -18.77 4.44 -11.36
N ALA A 318 -18.56 4.01 -12.61
CA ALA A 318 -19.59 3.98 -13.65
C ALA A 318 -20.72 3.00 -13.30
N ASP A 319 -20.34 1.82 -12.82
CA ASP A 319 -21.25 0.71 -12.50
C ASP A 319 -21.17 0.37 -10.99
N GLY A 320 -21.26 1.40 -10.16
CA GLY A 320 -20.93 1.30 -8.73
C GLY A 320 -19.42 1.34 -8.49
N LEU A 321 -19.00 1.20 -7.23
CA LEU A 321 -17.60 1.30 -6.83
C LEU A 321 -16.92 -0.06 -7.01
N THR A 322 -16.40 -0.29 -8.21
CA THR A 322 -15.82 -1.57 -8.65
C THR A 322 -14.31 -1.45 -8.87
N TRP A 323 -13.59 -2.54 -8.65
CA TRP A 323 -12.17 -2.64 -8.93
C TRP A 323 -11.89 -3.82 -9.85
N ARG A 324 -11.01 -3.62 -10.84
CA ARG A 324 -10.66 -4.61 -11.86
C ARG A 324 -9.16 -4.81 -11.94
N TRP A 325 -8.75 -6.04 -12.25
CA TRP A 325 -7.35 -6.37 -12.45
C TRP A 325 -7.15 -7.43 -13.54
N PRO A 326 -6.01 -7.37 -14.27
CA PRO A 326 -5.72 -8.31 -15.34
C PRO A 326 -4.88 -9.49 -14.83
N ILE A 327 -5.06 -10.64 -15.49
CA ILE A 327 -4.20 -11.82 -15.38
C ILE A 327 -3.47 -12.00 -16.70
N TRP A 328 -2.15 -12.17 -16.65
CA TRP A 328 -1.29 -12.29 -17.84
C TRP A 328 -0.38 -13.51 -17.74
N ARG A 329 -0.02 -14.11 -18.89
CA ARG A 329 0.83 -15.31 -18.93
C ARG A 329 2.30 -15.05 -19.25
N ALA A 330 2.60 -14.00 -20.02
CA ALA A 330 3.99 -13.71 -20.39
C ALA A 330 4.76 -13.11 -19.20
N PRO A 331 5.93 -13.63 -18.80
CA PRO A 331 6.71 -13.05 -17.71
C PRO A 331 7.02 -11.57 -17.97
N ALA A 332 6.48 -10.69 -17.12
CA ALA A 332 6.53 -9.24 -17.26
C ALA A 332 7.36 -8.61 -16.14
N THR A 333 8.12 -7.56 -16.46
CA THR A 333 8.85 -6.77 -15.46
C THR A 333 7.89 -5.88 -14.67
N VAL A 334 8.33 -5.34 -13.52
CA VAL A 334 7.52 -4.45 -12.68
C VAL A 334 6.95 -3.26 -13.46
N ASP A 335 7.72 -2.66 -14.37
CA ASP A 335 7.25 -1.52 -15.17
C ASP A 335 6.17 -1.94 -16.19
N VAL A 336 6.33 -3.10 -16.83
CA VAL A 336 5.31 -3.64 -17.75
C VAL A 336 4.03 -3.95 -16.98
N VAL A 337 4.13 -4.54 -15.79
CA VAL A 337 2.94 -4.84 -14.97
C VAL A 337 2.25 -3.54 -14.53
N ARG A 338 2.97 -2.49 -14.12
CA ARG A 338 2.38 -1.17 -13.80
C ARG A 338 1.61 -0.59 -14.98
N SER A 339 2.19 -0.65 -16.18
CA SER A 339 1.50 -0.23 -17.41
C SER A 339 0.25 -1.07 -17.67
N LEU A 340 0.37 -2.40 -17.54
CA LEU A 340 -0.75 -3.33 -17.75
C LEU A 340 -1.92 -3.06 -16.81
N LEU A 341 -1.65 -2.83 -15.51
CA LEU A 341 -2.66 -2.47 -14.52
C LEU A 341 -3.41 -1.18 -14.90
N SER A 342 -2.69 -0.20 -15.46
CA SER A 342 -3.27 1.08 -15.90
C SER A 342 -4.03 0.99 -17.23
N CYS A 343 -3.80 -0.05 -18.02
CA CYS A 343 -4.51 -0.28 -19.28
C CYS A 343 -5.86 -0.98 -19.09
N VAL A 344 -6.17 -1.52 -17.90
CA VAL A 344 -7.47 -2.17 -17.67
C VAL A 344 -8.59 -1.14 -17.76
N PRO A 345 -9.54 -1.31 -18.69
CA PRO A 345 -10.62 -0.35 -18.85
C PRO A 345 -11.49 -0.26 -17.61
N THR A 346 -11.78 0.98 -17.20
CA THR A 346 -12.72 1.26 -16.11
C THR A 346 -14.18 1.25 -16.60
N ASN A 347 -14.40 1.21 -17.92
CA ASN A 347 -15.72 1.09 -18.54
C ASN A 347 -16.00 -0.36 -18.98
N ASN A 348 -17.27 -0.72 -19.12
CA ASN A 348 -17.70 -2.10 -19.45
C ASN A 348 -17.69 -2.42 -20.96
N HIS A 349 -16.91 -1.71 -21.78
CA HIS A 349 -16.90 -1.96 -23.22
C HIS A 349 -16.16 -3.25 -23.55
N ARG A 350 -16.92 -4.30 -23.91
CA ARG A 350 -16.40 -5.63 -24.28
C ARG A 350 -15.26 -5.57 -25.32
N GLN A 351 -15.31 -4.61 -26.24
CA GLN A 351 -14.27 -4.43 -27.26
C GLN A 351 -12.92 -4.02 -26.65
N GLU A 352 -12.93 -3.12 -25.66
CA GLU A 352 -11.72 -2.68 -24.95
C GLU A 352 -11.13 -3.83 -24.11
N LEU A 353 -11.98 -4.71 -23.55
CA LEU A 353 -11.53 -5.91 -22.87
C LEU A 353 -10.90 -6.93 -23.83
N SER A 354 -11.41 -7.05 -25.05
CA SER A 354 -10.81 -7.93 -26.06
C SER A 354 -9.45 -7.43 -26.55
N ASP A 355 -9.22 -6.11 -26.56
CA ASP A 355 -7.93 -5.52 -26.95
C ASP A 355 -6.81 -5.89 -25.96
N LEU A 356 -7.13 -6.14 -24.69
CA LEU A 356 -6.16 -6.59 -23.68
C LEU A 356 -5.55 -7.96 -24.01
N SER A 357 -6.23 -8.80 -24.78
CA SER A 357 -5.68 -10.09 -25.23
C SER A 357 -4.41 -9.91 -26.07
N SER A 358 -4.33 -8.82 -26.84
CA SER A 358 -3.13 -8.46 -27.61
C SER A 358 -1.94 -8.07 -26.73
N LEU A 359 -2.20 -7.68 -25.48
CA LEU A 359 -1.18 -7.40 -24.46
C LEU A 359 -0.81 -8.65 -23.65
N GLY A 360 -1.35 -9.83 -23.99
CA GLY A 360 -1.10 -11.09 -23.29
C GLY A 360 -1.93 -11.28 -22.02
N VAL A 361 -2.98 -10.47 -21.83
CA VAL A 361 -3.99 -10.68 -20.78
C VAL A 361 -4.88 -11.86 -21.18
N VAL A 362 -5.06 -12.80 -20.25
CA VAL A 362 -5.85 -14.02 -20.46
C VAL A 362 -7.13 -14.07 -19.64
N ALA A 363 -7.22 -13.23 -18.60
CA ALA A 363 -8.43 -13.03 -17.84
C ALA A 363 -8.46 -11.62 -17.24
N VAL A 364 -9.66 -11.08 -17.03
CA VAL A 364 -9.86 -9.88 -16.20
C VAL A 364 -10.86 -10.21 -15.10
N TYR A 365 -10.48 -9.92 -13.86
CA TYR A 365 -11.37 -10.08 -12.71
C TYR A 365 -11.91 -8.73 -12.26
N GLN A 366 -13.10 -8.77 -11.68
CA GLN A 366 -13.79 -7.63 -11.09
C GLN A 366 -14.28 -7.98 -9.70
N THR A 367 -14.20 -7.02 -8.78
CA THR A 367 -14.91 -7.05 -7.50
C THR A 367 -15.65 -5.74 -7.26
N THR A 368 -16.61 -5.75 -6.35
CA THR A 368 -17.33 -4.57 -5.89
C THR A 368 -16.97 -4.25 -4.45
N ARG A 369 -16.73 -2.97 -4.16
CA ARG A 369 -16.63 -2.46 -2.78
C ARG A 369 -18.03 -2.31 -2.21
N ILE A 370 -18.34 -3.13 -1.22
CA ILE A 370 -19.65 -3.17 -0.59
C ILE A 370 -19.59 -2.57 0.81
N GLN A 371 -20.64 -1.87 1.19
CA GLN A 371 -20.86 -1.40 2.55
C GLN A 371 -21.98 -2.23 3.18
N VAL A 372 -21.68 -2.87 4.30
CA VAL A 372 -22.62 -3.67 5.08
C VAL A 372 -22.89 -2.97 6.41
N GLY A 373 -24.18 -2.76 6.71
CA GLY A 373 -24.62 -2.03 7.91
C GLY A 373 -24.74 -0.52 7.70
N ASN A 374 -25.26 0.17 8.72
CA ASN A 374 -25.52 1.60 8.69
C ASN A 374 -24.44 2.38 9.45
N PRO A 375 -24.07 3.59 9.00
CA PRO A 375 -23.21 4.47 9.77
C PRO A 375 -23.74 4.70 11.20
N PRO A 376 -22.87 4.79 12.22
CA PRO A 376 -21.40 4.74 12.13
C PRO A 376 -20.82 3.32 12.14
N LEU A 377 -21.63 2.27 12.36
CA LEU A 377 -21.19 0.88 12.54
C LEU A 377 -21.11 0.09 11.23
N HIS A 378 -20.98 0.77 10.10
CA HIS A 378 -20.86 0.12 8.81
C HIS A 378 -19.48 -0.52 8.64
N LYS A 379 -19.45 -1.53 7.80
CA LYS A 379 -18.31 -2.37 7.52
C LYS A 379 -18.12 -2.39 6.01
N VAL A 380 -16.91 -2.13 5.54
CA VAL A 380 -16.57 -2.19 4.11
C VAL A 380 -15.80 -3.48 3.84
N ASN A 381 -16.17 -4.20 2.80
CA ASN A 381 -15.47 -5.39 2.31
C ASN A 381 -15.48 -5.41 0.78
N PHE A 382 -14.68 -6.30 0.20
CA PHE A 382 -14.86 -6.72 -1.19
C PHE A 382 -15.95 -7.80 -1.27
N ALA A 383 -16.72 -7.77 -2.35
CA ALA A 383 -17.54 -8.90 -2.75
C ALA A 383 -16.67 -10.00 -3.41
N PRO A 384 -17.15 -11.25 -3.50
CA PRO A 384 -16.47 -12.28 -4.30
C PRO A 384 -16.19 -11.77 -5.71
N ALA A 385 -14.99 -12.05 -6.22
CA ALA A 385 -14.59 -11.61 -7.53
C ALA A 385 -15.25 -12.46 -8.63
N GLU A 386 -15.51 -11.84 -9.77
CA GLU A 386 -16.01 -12.51 -10.97
C GLU A 386 -15.05 -12.26 -12.14
N GLN A 387 -14.90 -13.26 -13.01
CA GLN A 387 -14.17 -13.09 -14.27
C GLN A 387 -15.10 -12.44 -15.31
N ILE A 388 -14.67 -11.32 -15.89
CA ILE A 388 -15.47 -10.52 -16.84
C ILE A 388 -14.92 -10.57 -18.28
N ALA A 389 -13.69 -11.05 -18.47
CA ALA A 389 -13.06 -11.25 -19.76
C ALA A 389 -12.12 -12.45 -19.74
#